data_AF-A0ABF7RNL8-F1
#
_entry.id   AF-A0ABF7RNL8-F1
#
_cell.length_a   1.000
_cell.length_b   1.000
_cell.length_c   1.000
_cell.angle_alpha   90.00
_cell.angle_beta   90.00
_cell.angle_gamma   90.00
#
_symmetry.space_group_name_H-M   'P 1'
#
loop_
_entity.id
_entity.type
_entity.pdbx_description
1 polymer ?
#
loop_
_entity_poly.entity_id
_entity_poly.type
_entity_poly.pdbx_seq_one_letter_code
_entity_poly.pdbx_strand_id
1 'polypeptide(L)'
;MTTVISNPPYNMKWEYPFFAASQSRFDLGLPPENNANWAFIETALNEVDHAVFLMPKGLLSSSNKNEKLIIENVVNISWLKAIIALPDKMFESTSIPTCLLVFDKLNDSHNVLMINIADKATEETRLQNGQFGQAATNRTYKKTINVLSKEVIDQTIQLLKKPENIAGLSQIVTQDEIAENDYCLTPTRYFKVEYKKAKHRDYKDIVNDLNHIIKLKNQLKITINNKAAKDLGVYELVQQFKESQENSREIAKTIKEDNKLNLIEEKMVTTTNSKVLKIEVQDWDEIPILFAQIIKEWSQMIYALNLEENRYLAEYKEALLDDLF
;
A
#
# COMPACT_ATOMS: atom_id res chain seq x y z
N MET A 1 11.44 -2.78 -46.21
CA MET A 1 10.31 -3.00 -45.28
C MET A 1 10.63 -2.23 -44.02
N THR A 2 9.81 -1.25 -43.67
CA THR A 2 10.11 -0.19 -42.68
C THR A 2 9.34 -0.38 -41.37
N THR A 3 9.18 -1.62 -40.91
CA THR A 3 8.47 -1.91 -39.65
C THR A 3 9.02 -3.15 -38.94
N VAL A 4 9.16 -3.07 -37.62
CA VAL A 4 9.53 -4.19 -36.74
C VAL A 4 8.45 -4.40 -35.67
N ILE A 5 8.12 -5.65 -35.36
CA ILE A 5 7.38 -6.03 -34.15
C ILE A 5 8.25 -7.02 -33.40
N SER A 6 8.53 -6.77 -32.13
CA SER A 6 9.48 -7.58 -31.37
C SER A 6 9.04 -7.80 -29.93
N ASN A 7 9.34 -9.01 -29.43
CA ASN A 7 9.25 -9.41 -28.04
C ASN A 7 10.63 -9.95 -27.63
N PRO A 8 11.61 -9.08 -27.35
CA PRO A 8 12.97 -9.49 -27.06
C PRO A 8 13.08 -10.13 -25.66
N PRO A 9 14.15 -10.90 -25.37
CA PRO A 9 14.42 -11.38 -24.02
C PRO A 9 14.55 -10.23 -23.01
N TYR A 10 13.80 -10.30 -21.92
CA TYR A 10 13.74 -9.21 -20.93
C TYR A 10 14.93 -9.23 -19.99
N ASN A 11 15.48 -8.04 -19.70
CA ASN A 11 16.53 -7.81 -18.71
C ASN A 11 17.77 -8.71 -18.91
N MET A 12 18.04 -9.08 -20.16
CA MET A 12 19.16 -9.93 -20.51
C MET A 12 20.46 -9.16 -20.29
N LYS A 13 21.45 -9.80 -19.66
CA LYS A 13 22.81 -9.26 -19.66
C LYS A 13 23.39 -9.34 -21.06
N TRP A 14 24.22 -8.39 -21.43
CA TRP A 14 24.89 -8.35 -22.72
C TRP A 14 26.29 -7.78 -22.58
N GLU A 15 27.13 -8.11 -23.54
CA GLU A 15 28.49 -7.57 -23.64
C GLU A 15 28.49 -6.46 -24.67
N TYR A 16 29.16 -5.35 -24.34
CA TYR A 16 29.30 -4.28 -25.31
C TYR A 16 30.10 -4.74 -26.52
N PRO A 17 29.60 -4.48 -27.75
CA PRO A 17 30.40 -4.70 -28.94
C PRO A 17 31.61 -3.74 -28.94
N PHE A 18 32.64 -4.09 -29.70
CA PHE A 18 33.79 -3.21 -29.88
C PHE A 18 33.34 -1.84 -30.42
N PHE A 19 33.83 -0.77 -29.80
CA PHE A 19 33.41 0.62 -30.06
C PHE A 19 31.89 0.86 -29.95
N ALA A 20 31.20 0.24 -28.99
CA ALA A 20 29.76 0.43 -28.79
C ALA A 20 29.34 1.91 -28.78
N ALA A 21 30.04 2.76 -28.03
CA ALA A 21 29.76 4.20 -27.95
C ALA A 21 29.94 4.98 -29.27
N SER A 22 30.52 4.36 -30.32
CA SER A 22 30.71 4.97 -31.65
C SER A 22 29.73 4.42 -32.69
N GLN A 23 28.83 3.50 -32.33
CA GLN A 23 27.84 2.95 -33.25
C GLN A 23 26.61 3.86 -33.28
N SER A 24 26.14 4.24 -34.47
CA SER A 24 24.98 5.13 -34.67
C SER A 24 23.69 4.61 -33.99
N ARG A 25 23.58 3.29 -33.86
CA ARG A 25 22.44 2.67 -33.18
C ARG A 25 22.38 2.94 -31.68
N PHE A 26 23.36 3.62 -31.09
CA PHE A 26 23.38 4.01 -29.68
C PHE A 26 23.44 5.55 -29.52
N ASP A 27 22.97 6.30 -30.52
CA ASP A 27 22.93 7.77 -30.49
C ASP A 27 22.01 8.32 -29.40
N LEU A 28 21.05 7.52 -28.90
CA LEU A 28 20.17 7.90 -27.78
C LEU A 28 20.82 7.62 -26.42
N GLY A 29 21.91 6.86 -26.39
CA GLY A 29 22.66 6.51 -25.19
C GLY A 29 23.09 5.05 -25.21
N LEU A 30 24.06 4.70 -24.37
CA LEU A 30 24.53 3.32 -24.27
C LEU A 30 23.82 2.59 -23.11
N PRO A 31 22.96 1.59 -23.37
CA PRO A 31 22.27 0.84 -22.32
C PRO A 31 23.27 0.12 -21.41
N PRO A 32 22.96 -0.15 -20.13
CA PRO A 32 23.90 -0.81 -19.23
C PRO A 32 24.07 -2.31 -19.57
N GLU A 33 25.25 -2.89 -19.37
CA GLU A 33 25.55 -4.32 -19.65
C GLU A 33 24.63 -5.30 -18.92
N ASN A 34 24.05 -4.90 -17.79
CA ASN A 34 23.12 -5.74 -17.04
C ASN A 34 21.69 -5.73 -17.59
N ASN A 35 21.36 -4.88 -18.57
CA ASN A 35 20.04 -4.78 -19.15
C ASN A 35 20.08 -4.38 -20.65
N ALA A 36 19.87 -5.38 -21.52
CA ALA A 36 19.86 -5.20 -22.98
C ALA A 36 18.55 -4.62 -23.54
N ASN A 37 17.55 -4.30 -22.71
CA ASN A 37 16.22 -3.91 -23.19
C ASN A 37 16.27 -2.73 -24.18
N TRP A 38 16.93 -1.64 -23.82
CA TRP A 38 17.11 -0.49 -24.72
C TRP A 38 18.04 -0.79 -25.88
N ALA A 39 18.98 -1.74 -25.74
CA ALA A 39 19.87 -2.12 -26.83
C ALA A 39 19.10 -2.75 -28.00
N PHE A 40 18.09 -3.57 -27.70
CA PHE A 40 17.20 -4.12 -28.72
C PHE A 40 16.36 -3.03 -29.40
N ILE A 41 15.83 -2.09 -28.63
CA ILE A 41 14.98 -1.00 -29.14
C ILE A 41 15.80 -0.11 -30.07
N GLU A 42 16.93 0.42 -29.61
CA GLU A 42 17.73 1.35 -30.41
C GLU A 42 18.34 0.67 -31.65
N THR A 43 18.73 -0.61 -31.55
CA THR A 43 19.19 -1.38 -32.73
C THR A 43 18.11 -1.45 -33.81
N ALA A 44 16.84 -1.70 -33.45
CA ALA A 44 15.78 -1.71 -34.45
C ALA A 44 15.47 -0.31 -34.97
N LEU A 45 15.44 0.69 -34.09
CA LEU A 45 15.20 2.08 -34.48
C LEU A 45 16.32 2.64 -35.36
N ASN A 46 17.52 2.06 -35.37
CA ASN A 46 18.55 2.43 -36.36
C ASN A 46 18.18 1.99 -37.79
N GLU A 47 17.41 0.91 -37.94
CA GLU A 47 17.13 0.27 -39.23
C GLU A 47 15.72 0.56 -39.79
N VAL A 48 14.75 0.89 -38.92
CA VAL A 48 13.35 1.10 -39.32
C VAL A 48 12.73 2.37 -38.75
N ASP A 49 11.69 2.86 -39.44
CA ASP A 49 10.95 4.06 -39.04
C ASP A 49 9.78 3.76 -38.10
N HIS A 50 9.24 2.54 -38.13
CA HIS A 50 8.13 2.12 -37.28
C HIS A 50 8.51 0.88 -36.50
N ALA A 51 8.25 0.87 -35.19
CA ALA A 51 8.51 -0.31 -34.39
C ALA A 51 7.48 -0.48 -33.27
N VAL A 52 7.12 -1.73 -32.97
CA VAL A 52 6.32 -2.07 -31.80
C VAL A 52 7.07 -3.08 -30.95
N PHE A 53 7.35 -2.70 -29.70
CA PHE A 53 8.09 -3.53 -28.76
C PHE A 53 7.22 -3.92 -27.58
N LEU A 54 7.16 -5.23 -27.31
CA LEU A 54 6.61 -5.78 -26.09
C LEU A 54 7.73 -5.89 -25.05
N MET A 55 7.64 -5.10 -23.99
CA MET A 55 8.70 -4.93 -22.98
C MET A 55 8.15 -5.10 -21.56
N PRO A 56 9.01 -5.39 -20.55
CA PRO A 56 8.58 -5.38 -19.16
C PRO A 56 8.23 -3.94 -18.73
N LYS A 57 7.17 -3.78 -17.92
CA LYS A 57 6.72 -2.46 -17.44
C LYS A 57 7.82 -1.67 -16.71
N GLY A 58 8.77 -2.36 -16.10
CA GLY A 58 9.92 -1.74 -15.41
C GLY A 58 10.81 -0.88 -16.31
N LEU A 59 10.75 -1.05 -17.64
CA LEU A 59 11.50 -0.20 -18.57
C LEU A 59 10.98 1.25 -18.62
N LEU A 60 9.71 1.48 -18.27
CA LEU A 60 9.08 2.81 -18.33
C LEU A 60 9.62 3.80 -17.30
N SER A 61 10.43 3.34 -16.34
CA SER A 61 11.06 4.20 -15.34
C SER A 61 12.32 3.53 -14.83
N SER A 62 13.46 4.23 -14.87
CA SER A 62 14.72 3.68 -14.35
C SER A 62 15.44 4.67 -13.44
N SER A 63 16.10 4.12 -12.42
CA SER A 63 17.08 4.85 -11.60
C SER A 63 18.50 4.77 -12.17
N ASN A 64 18.73 3.93 -13.18
CA ASN A 64 20.00 3.86 -13.90
C ASN A 64 20.18 5.11 -14.76
N LYS A 65 21.30 5.82 -14.59
CA LYS A 65 21.58 7.06 -15.31
C LYS A 65 21.59 6.89 -16.83
N ASN A 66 22.10 5.77 -17.35
CA ASN A 66 22.17 5.52 -18.79
C ASN A 66 20.78 5.26 -19.38
N GLU A 67 19.96 4.44 -18.73
CA GLU A 67 18.59 4.18 -19.20
C GLU A 67 17.72 5.44 -19.09
N LYS A 68 17.92 6.24 -18.04
CA LYS A 68 17.23 7.52 -17.89
C LYS A 68 17.60 8.49 -19.04
N LEU A 69 18.88 8.61 -19.39
CA LEU A 69 19.33 9.40 -20.54
C LEU A 69 18.70 8.91 -21.85
N ILE A 70 18.59 7.60 -22.05
CA ILE A 70 17.95 7.03 -23.25
C ILE A 70 16.47 7.41 -23.29
N ILE A 71 15.75 7.27 -22.17
CA ILE A 71 14.34 7.67 -22.07
C ILE A 71 14.17 9.16 -22.39
N GLU A 72 15.03 10.01 -21.83
CA GLU A 72 15.04 11.45 -22.10
C GLU A 72 15.19 11.73 -23.60
N ASN A 73 16.19 11.12 -24.23
CA ASN A 73 16.45 11.30 -25.66
C ASN A 73 15.32 10.75 -26.54
N VAL A 74 14.78 9.57 -26.22
CA VAL A 74 13.64 8.95 -26.93
C VAL A 74 12.41 9.84 -26.88
N VAL A 75 12.14 10.48 -25.74
CA VAL A 75 11.03 11.43 -25.60
C VAL A 75 11.31 12.67 -26.42
N ASN A 76 12.51 13.26 -26.32
CA ASN A 76 12.87 14.53 -26.95
C ASN A 76 12.86 14.47 -28.49
N ILE A 77 13.28 13.35 -29.10
CA ILE A 77 13.25 13.15 -30.57
C ILE A 77 11.84 12.88 -31.12
N SER A 78 10.81 12.79 -30.26
CA SER A 78 9.40 12.59 -30.62
C SER A 78 9.06 11.28 -31.36
N TRP A 79 9.96 10.29 -31.39
CA TRP A 79 9.71 9.01 -32.05
C TRP A 79 8.73 8.12 -31.28
N LEU A 80 8.61 8.31 -29.97
CA LEU A 80 7.69 7.53 -29.14
C LEU A 80 6.26 8.03 -29.33
N LYS A 81 5.44 7.26 -30.05
CA LYS A 81 4.06 7.62 -30.39
C LYS A 81 3.06 7.23 -29.29
N ALA A 82 3.22 6.02 -28.74
CA ALA A 82 2.30 5.52 -27.73
C ALA A 82 2.94 4.51 -26.78
N ILE A 83 2.39 4.43 -25.58
CA ILE A 83 2.72 3.43 -24.56
C ILE A 83 1.42 2.78 -24.10
N ILE A 84 1.37 1.46 -24.12
CA ILE A 84 0.18 0.70 -23.73
C ILE A 84 0.58 -0.19 -22.55
N ALA A 85 0.11 0.13 -21.34
CA ALA A 85 0.29 -0.73 -20.18
C ALA A 85 -0.67 -1.92 -20.24
N LEU A 86 -0.10 -3.13 -20.25
CA LEU A 86 -0.85 -4.38 -20.35
C LEU A 86 -1.12 -4.99 -18.97
N PRO A 87 -2.10 -5.90 -18.87
CA PRO A 87 -2.30 -6.73 -17.68
C PRO A 87 -1.05 -7.53 -17.29
N ASP A 88 -0.98 -7.91 -16.01
CA ASP A 88 -0.01 -8.89 -15.53
C ASP A 88 -0.42 -10.30 -15.96
N LYS A 89 0.42 -11.32 -15.71
CA LYS A 89 0.09 -12.75 -15.94
C LYS A 89 -0.42 -13.10 -17.35
N MET A 90 -0.03 -12.33 -18.36
CA MET A 90 -0.38 -12.63 -19.75
C MET A 90 0.51 -13.71 -20.38
N PHE A 91 1.68 -13.99 -19.79
CA PHE A 91 2.65 -14.96 -20.32
C PHE A 91 2.66 -16.26 -19.53
N GLU A 92 2.87 -17.35 -20.25
CA GLU A 92 3.01 -18.67 -19.64
C GLU A 92 4.33 -18.85 -18.88
N SER A 93 5.35 -18.05 -19.16
CA SER A 93 6.67 -18.16 -18.51
C SER A 93 6.84 -17.20 -17.32
N THR A 94 6.06 -16.12 -17.25
CA THR A 94 6.21 -15.08 -16.24
C THR A 94 4.89 -14.37 -15.91
N SER A 95 4.76 -13.94 -14.67
CA SER A 95 3.61 -13.15 -14.20
C SER A 95 3.85 -11.63 -14.26
N ILE A 96 5.02 -11.20 -14.74
CA ILE A 96 5.41 -9.78 -14.75
C ILE A 96 4.47 -8.96 -15.67
N PRO A 97 4.02 -7.76 -15.25
CA PRO A 97 3.31 -6.84 -16.13
C PRO A 97 4.19 -6.33 -17.26
N THR A 98 3.62 -6.21 -18.45
CA THR A 98 4.32 -5.76 -19.65
C THR A 98 3.69 -4.50 -20.22
N CYS A 99 4.36 -3.89 -21.18
CA CYS A 99 3.85 -2.76 -21.94
C CYS A 99 4.22 -2.90 -23.41
N LEU A 100 3.42 -2.29 -24.28
CA LEU A 100 3.81 -2.05 -25.67
C LEU A 100 4.35 -0.64 -25.80
N LEU A 101 5.49 -0.50 -26.45
CA LEU A 101 6.01 0.77 -26.94
C LEU A 101 5.76 0.83 -28.44
N VAL A 102 5.13 1.91 -28.89
CA VAL A 102 4.88 2.16 -30.31
C VAL A 102 5.73 3.33 -30.74
N PHE A 103 6.65 3.07 -31.66
CA PHE A 103 7.55 4.04 -32.26
C PHE A 103 7.14 4.32 -33.70
N ASP A 104 7.24 5.60 -34.06
CA ASP A 104 6.93 6.13 -35.39
C ASP A 104 7.78 7.39 -35.60
N LYS A 105 8.83 7.28 -36.41
CA LYS A 105 9.73 8.40 -36.70
C LYS A 105 9.08 9.50 -37.55
N LEU A 106 7.92 9.21 -38.14
CA LEU A 106 7.13 10.16 -38.93
C LEU A 106 6.01 10.81 -38.08
N ASN A 107 6.07 10.65 -36.75
CA ASN A 107 5.11 11.24 -35.82
C ASN A 107 5.36 12.75 -35.65
N ASP A 108 4.43 13.56 -36.12
CA ASP A 108 4.49 15.03 -36.00
C ASP A 108 3.84 15.58 -34.72
N SER A 109 3.22 14.73 -33.89
CA SER A 109 2.37 15.19 -32.79
C SER A 109 3.14 15.75 -31.58
N HIS A 110 4.46 15.50 -31.47
CA HIS A 110 5.31 15.78 -30.30
C HIS A 110 4.72 15.30 -28.94
N ASN A 111 3.70 14.45 -28.98
CA ASN A 111 2.97 13.96 -27.83
C ASN A 111 3.07 12.44 -27.78
N VAL A 112 2.95 11.89 -26.57
CA VAL A 112 2.91 10.45 -26.33
C VAL A 112 1.51 10.07 -25.88
N LEU A 113 0.87 9.14 -26.60
CA LEU A 113 -0.40 8.56 -26.20
C LEU A 113 -0.18 7.48 -25.13
N MET A 114 -0.63 7.73 -23.91
CA MET A 114 -0.55 6.81 -22.79
C MET A 114 -1.87 6.05 -22.65
N ILE A 115 -1.87 4.74 -22.89
CA ILE A 115 -3.04 3.86 -22.73
C ILE A 115 -2.79 2.91 -21.55
N ASN A 116 -3.77 2.76 -20.67
CA ASN A 116 -3.72 1.81 -19.56
C ASN A 116 -4.88 0.82 -19.65
N ILE A 117 -4.55 -0.42 -20.01
CA ILE A 117 -5.50 -1.54 -20.04
C ILE A 117 -5.10 -2.64 -19.05
N ALA A 118 -4.27 -2.31 -18.05
CA ALA A 118 -3.76 -3.26 -17.08
C ALA A 118 -4.86 -3.95 -16.24
N ASP A 119 -6.01 -3.30 -16.09
CA ASP A 119 -7.19 -3.81 -15.37
C ASP A 119 -8.26 -4.43 -16.30
N LYS A 120 -8.02 -4.52 -17.61
CA LYS A 120 -9.00 -4.94 -18.63
C LYS A 120 -8.86 -6.39 -19.07
N ALA A 121 -8.23 -7.25 -18.26
CA ALA A 121 -8.08 -8.67 -18.55
C ALA A 121 -9.32 -9.48 -18.17
N THR A 122 -9.54 -10.57 -18.92
CA THR A 122 -10.31 -11.72 -18.47
C THR A 122 -9.36 -12.89 -18.21
N GLU A 123 -9.79 -13.83 -17.37
CA GLU A 123 -8.98 -15.02 -17.07
C GLU A 123 -9.31 -16.17 -18.02
N GLU A 124 -8.28 -16.84 -18.52
CA GLU A 124 -8.40 -18.07 -19.30
C GLU A 124 -7.51 -19.16 -18.67
N THR A 125 -8.03 -20.37 -18.51
CA THR A 125 -7.25 -21.51 -18.02
C THR A 125 -6.83 -22.42 -19.16
N ARG A 126 -5.53 -22.57 -19.36
CA ARG A 126 -4.93 -23.41 -20.41
C ARG A 126 -4.17 -24.60 -19.82
N LEU A 127 -4.06 -25.68 -20.59
CA LEU A 127 -3.20 -26.80 -20.27
C LEU A 127 -1.80 -26.55 -20.84
N GLN A 128 -0.80 -26.63 -19.98
CA GLN A 128 0.60 -26.38 -20.37
C GLN A 128 1.44 -27.62 -20.06
N ASN A 129 2.16 -28.11 -21.06
CA ASN A 129 3.19 -29.14 -20.86
C ASN A 129 4.46 -28.46 -20.33
N GLY A 130 5.08 -29.04 -19.30
CA GLY A 130 6.33 -28.52 -18.75
C GLY A 130 7.42 -28.47 -19.82
N GLN A 131 8.01 -27.30 -20.05
CA GLN A 131 9.13 -27.11 -20.96
C GLN A 131 10.44 -27.03 -20.18
N PHE A 132 11.40 -27.90 -20.55
CA PHE A 132 12.80 -27.95 -20.11
C PHE A 132 13.08 -28.13 -18.60
N GLY A 133 13.86 -29.18 -18.27
CA GLY A 133 14.29 -29.53 -16.91
C GLY A 133 13.90 -30.95 -16.53
N GLN A 134 14.82 -31.71 -15.89
CA GLN A 134 14.66 -33.14 -15.56
C GLN A 134 13.40 -33.48 -14.73
N ALA A 135 12.75 -32.48 -14.11
CA ALA A 135 11.59 -32.66 -13.25
C ALA A 135 10.22 -32.34 -13.90
N ALA A 136 10.17 -31.75 -15.10
CA ALA A 136 8.94 -31.17 -15.67
C ALA A 136 8.54 -31.68 -17.07
N THR A 137 9.41 -32.43 -17.76
CA THR A 137 9.26 -32.80 -19.18
C THR A 137 8.05 -33.67 -19.52
N ASN A 138 7.35 -34.26 -18.54
CA ASN A 138 6.19 -35.14 -18.73
C ASN A 138 4.96 -34.78 -17.88
N ARG A 139 4.82 -33.52 -17.44
CA ARG A 139 3.65 -33.08 -16.65
C ARG A 139 2.88 -31.98 -17.36
N THR A 140 1.56 -32.14 -17.42
CA THR A 140 0.61 -31.13 -17.89
C THR A 140 0.00 -30.44 -16.69
N TYR A 141 0.16 -29.12 -16.60
CA TYR A 141 -0.40 -28.28 -15.53
C TYR A 141 -1.54 -27.44 -16.09
N LYS A 142 -2.55 -27.15 -15.26
CA LYS A 142 -3.53 -26.10 -15.55
C LYS A 142 -2.95 -24.77 -15.11
N LYS A 143 -2.87 -23.81 -16.03
CA LYS A 143 -2.38 -22.46 -15.74
C LYS A 143 -3.44 -21.44 -16.15
N THR A 144 -3.79 -20.56 -15.22
CA THR A 144 -4.65 -19.41 -15.47
C THR A 144 -3.78 -18.24 -15.91
N ILE A 145 -4.14 -17.65 -17.05
CA ILE A 145 -3.48 -16.47 -17.62
C ILE A 145 -4.52 -15.38 -17.87
N ASN A 146 -4.05 -14.15 -17.89
CA ASN A 146 -4.85 -13.00 -18.30
C ASN A 146 -4.84 -12.87 -19.81
N VAL A 147 -6.01 -12.69 -20.40
CA VAL A 147 -6.20 -12.46 -21.84
C VAL A 147 -7.00 -11.20 -22.08
N LEU A 148 -6.76 -10.57 -23.22
CA LEU A 148 -7.52 -9.39 -23.64
C LEU A 148 -8.69 -9.84 -24.51
N SER A 149 -9.87 -9.28 -24.25
CA SER A 149 -11.02 -9.48 -25.13
C SER A 149 -10.82 -8.72 -26.45
N LYS A 150 -11.54 -9.15 -27.49
CA LYS A 150 -11.47 -8.49 -28.80
C LYS A 150 -11.90 -7.03 -28.70
N GLU A 151 -12.89 -6.73 -27.87
CA GLU A 151 -13.39 -5.37 -27.64
C GLU A 151 -12.31 -4.45 -27.08
N VAL A 152 -11.51 -4.93 -26.11
CA VAL A 152 -10.39 -4.15 -25.53
C VAL A 152 -9.30 -3.91 -26.57
N ILE A 153 -8.99 -4.91 -27.40
CA ILE A 153 -8.02 -4.78 -28.49
C ILE A 153 -8.51 -3.76 -29.53
N ASP A 154 -9.75 -3.88 -29.98
CA ASP A 154 -10.34 -2.99 -30.98
C ASP A 154 -10.42 -1.55 -30.47
N GLN A 155 -10.79 -1.34 -29.19
CA GLN A 155 -10.76 -0.02 -28.55
C GLN A 155 -9.35 0.57 -28.49
N THR A 156 -8.35 -0.25 -28.15
CA THR A 156 -6.94 0.18 -28.12
C THR A 156 -6.45 0.58 -29.51
N ILE A 157 -6.80 -0.19 -30.55
CA ILE A 157 -6.48 0.13 -31.94
C ILE A 157 -7.18 1.42 -32.38
N GLN A 158 -8.43 1.63 -31.97
CA GLN A 158 -9.16 2.87 -32.26
C GLN A 158 -8.46 4.09 -31.64
N LEU A 159 -8.01 3.98 -30.38
CA LEU A 159 -7.26 5.05 -29.70
C LEU A 159 -5.93 5.35 -30.39
N LEU A 160 -5.22 4.33 -30.89
CA LEU A 160 -3.99 4.55 -31.68
C LEU A 160 -4.25 5.28 -33.00
N LYS A 161 -5.41 5.07 -33.63
CA LYS A 161 -5.80 5.73 -34.89
C LYS A 161 -6.34 7.15 -34.64
N LYS A 162 -7.11 7.32 -33.57
CA LYS A 162 -7.73 8.58 -33.18
C LYS A 162 -7.49 8.79 -31.68
N PRO A 163 -6.35 9.38 -31.31
CA PRO A 163 -6.02 9.66 -29.93
C PRO A 163 -7.08 10.54 -29.27
N GLU A 164 -7.53 10.13 -28.08
CA GLU A 164 -8.47 10.89 -27.26
C GLU A 164 -8.19 10.65 -25.77
N ASN A 165 -8.51 11.64 -24.94
CA ASN A 165 -8.39 11.54 -23.49
C ASN A 165 -9.64 10.88 -22.91
N ILE A 166 -9.48 9.71 -22.28
CA ILE A 166 -10.55 8.97 -21.62
C ILE A 166 -10.10 8.67 -20.19
N ALA A 167 -10.88 9.15 -19.21
CA ALA A 167 -10.59 8.99 -17.80
C ALA A 167 -10.29 7.52 -17.44
N GLY A 168 -9.11 7.28 -16.85
CA GLY A 168 -8.69 5.94 -16.42
C GLY A 168 -8.26 4.98 -17.54
N LEU A 169 -8.31 5.39 -18.82
CA LEU A 169 -7.99 4.52 -19.96
C LEU A 169 -6.93 5.11 -20.90
N SER A 170 -7.03 6.39 -21.25
CA SER A 170 -6.18 7.00 -22.28
C SER A 170 -5.89 8.47 -21.94
N GLN A 171 -4.64 8.90 -22.12
CA GLN A 171 -4.21 10.28 -21.94
C GLN A 171 -3.14 10.64 -22.98
N ILE A 172 -3.35 11.73 -23.70
CA ILE A 172 -2.34 12.37 -24.55
C ILE A 172 -1.49 13.24 -23.62
N VAL A 173 -0.19 12.97 -23.59
CA VAL A 173 0.77 13.62 -22.69
C VAL A 173 1.83 14.36 -23.51
N THR A 174 2.14 15.59 -23.13
CA THR A 174 3.17 16.39 -23.82
C THR A 174 4.58 16.03 -23.35
N GLN A 175 5.59 16.34 -24.15
CA GLN A 175 7.00 16.20 -23.73
C GLN A 175 7.31 16.99 -22.44
N ASP A 176 6.74 18.19 -22.30
CA ASP A 176 6.92 19.02 -21.11
C ASP A 176 6.32 18.37 -19.86
N GLU A 177 5.11 17.80 -19.96
CA GLU A 177 4.49 17.05 -18.86
C GLU A 177 5.33 15.82 -18.46
N ILE A 178 5.96 15.15 -19.43
CA ILE A 178 6.88 14.03 -19.17
C ILE A 178 8.15 14.52 -18.46
N ALA A 179 8.72 15.65 -18.89
CA ALA A 179 9.90 16.24 -18.27
C ALA A 179 9.63 16.69 -16.82
N GLU A 180 8.49 17.34 -16.56
CA GLU A 180 8.02 17.68 -15.21
C GLU A 180 7.85 16.44 -14.31
N ASN A 181 7.57 15.29 -14.91
CA ASN A 181 7.44 14.01 -14.23
C ASN A 181 8.74 13.18 -14.28
N ASP A 182 9.90 13.81 -14.34
CA ASP A 182 11.22 13.16 -14.28
C ASP A 182 11.39 12.04 -15.32
N TYR A 183 10.78 12.23 -16.50
CA TYR A 183 10.79 11.27 -17.60
C TYR A 183 10.23 9.88 -17.25
N CYS A 184 9.34 9.79 -16.25
CA CYS A 184 8.66 8.55 -15.92
C CYS A 184 7.54 8.27 -16.92
N LEU A 185 7.69 7.24 -17.75
CA LEU A 185 6.75 6.90 -18.81
C LEU A 185 5.59 6.00 -18.36
N THR A 186 5.33 5.88 -17.06
CA THR A 186 4.24 5.03 -16.54
C THR A 186 2.87 5.71 -16.75
N PRO A 187 1.93 5.12 -17.52
CA PRO A 187 0.66 5.78 -17.87
C PRO A 187 -0.16 6.27 -16.66
N THR A 188 -0.21 5.49 -15.58
CA THR A 188 -0.99 5.84 -14.37
C THR A 188 -0.54 7.13 -13.71
N ARG A 189 0.69 7.60 -13.96
CA ARG A 189 1.20 8.86 -13.40
C ARG A 189 0.53 10.09 -14.01
N TYR A 190 0.03 9.96 -15.24
CA TYR A 190 -0.58 11.06 -16.00
C TYR A 190 -2.10 11.06 -15.92
N PHE A 191 -2.69 10.03 -15.30
CA PHE A 191 -4.14 9.92 -15.18
C PHE A 191 -4.60 10.73 -13.98
N LYS A 192 -5.55 11.64 -14.20
CA LYS A 192 -6.17 12.38 -13.10
C LYS A 192 -6.91 11.40 -12.21
N VAL A 193 -6.54 11.35 -10.92
CA VAL A 193 -7.24 10.56 -9.92
C VAL A 193 -8.60 11.22 -9.68
N GLU A 194 -9.66 10.61 -10.22
CA GLU A 194 -11.02 10.99 -9.83
C GLU A 194 -11.30 10.46 -8.42
N TYR A 195 -11.21 11.34 -7.42
CA TYR A 195 -11.69 11.04 -6.08
C TYR A 195 -13.21 10.84 -6.12
N LYS A 196 -13.65 9.59 -6.17
CA LYS A 196 -15.05 9.27 -5.88
C LYS A 196 -15.28 9.53 -4.39
N LYS A 197 -15.97 10.63 -4.08
CA LYS A 197 -16.37 10.98 -2.71
C LYS A 197 -17.16 9.80 -2.13
N ALA A 198 -16.60 9.11 -1.14
CA ALA A 198 -17.27 8.02 -0.45
C ALA A 198 -18.57 8.58 0.17
N LYS A 199 -19.70 7.91 -0.06
CA LYS A 199 -20.94 8.26 0.64
C LYS A 199 -20.72 7.95 2.11
N HIS A 200 -20.75 8.97 2.96
CA HIS A 200 -20.72 8.85 4.40
C HIS A 200 -21.98 9.49 4.99
N ARG A 201 -22.34 9.07 6.21
CA ARG A 201 -23.38 9.73 7.02
C ARG A 201 -22.89 11.09 7.52
N ASP A 202 -23.79 11.92 8.05
CA ASP A 202 -23.46 13.27 8.50
C ASP A 202 -22.32 13.28 9.54
N TYR A 203 -21.41 14.25 9.42
CA TYR A 203 -20.26 14.36 10.32
C TYR A 203 -20.69 14.56 11.79
N LYS A 204 -21.80 15.26 12.02
CA LYS A 204 -22.35 15.47 13.36
C LYS A 204 -22.77 14.15 14.00
N ASP A 205 -23.40 13.26 13.23
CA ASP A 205 -23.83 11.95 13.73
C ASP A 205 -22.61 11.08 14.09
N ILE A 206 -21.57 11.10 13.26
CA ILE A 206 -20.32 10.39 13.53
C ILE A 206 -19.68 10.92 14.82
N VAL A 207 -19.58 12.24 14.98
CA VAL A 207 -18.98 12.85 16.17
C VAL A 207 -19.82 12.59 17.42
N ASN A 208 -21.15 12.55 17.32
CA ASN A 208 -22.03 12.20 18.44
C ASN A 208 -21.79 10.77 18.93
N ASP A 209 -21.68 9.81 18.00
CA ASP A 209 -21.38 8.41 18.34
C ASP A 209 -19.99 8.29 18.99
N LEU A 210 -18.98 8.96 18.42
CA LEU A 210 -17.64 8.97 19.01
C LEU A 210 -17.64 9.56 20.42
N ASN A 211 -18.38 10.66 20.64
CA ASN A 211 -18.53 11.27 21.96
C ASN A 211 -19.23 10.33 22.95
N HIS A 212 -20.23 9.56 22.50
CA HIS A 212 -20.87 8.55 23.34
C HIS A 212 -19.85 7.47 23.77
N ILE A 213 -19.05 6.94 22.84
CA ILE A 213 -18.01 5.96 23.17
C ILE A 213 -16.96 6.54 24.12
N ILE A 214 -16.50 7.78 23.89
CA ILE A 214 -15.51 8.43 24.77
C ILE A 214 -16.09 8.66 26.16
N LYS A 215 -17.38 9.01 26.30
CA LYS A 215 -18.04 9.09 27.61
C LYS A 215 -18.00 7.77 28.34
N LEU A 216 -18.38 6.66 27.68
CA LEU A 216 -18.33 5.32 28.27
C LEU A 216 -16.92 4.95 28.73
N LYS A 217 -15.90 5.18 27.89
CA LYS A 217 -14.50 4.98 28.26
C LYS A 217 -14.08 5.81 29.48
N ASN A 218 -14.56 7.05 29.56
CA ASN A 218 -14.19 7.99 30.62
C ASN A 218 -14.93 7.76 31.94
N GLN A 219 -15.95 6.89 32.00
CA GLN A 219 -16.68 6.63 33.25
C GLN A 219 -15.76 6.08 34.35
N LEU A 220 -14.74 5.31 33.96
CA LEU A 220 -13.72 4.78 34.86
C LEU A 220 -12.34 5.31 34.47
N LYS A 221 -11.72 6.07 35.37
CA LYS A 221 -10.35 6.54 35.21
C LYS A 221 -9.41 5.78 36.13
N ILE A 222 -8.35 5.23 35.55
CA ILE A 222 -7.30 4.54 36.29
C ILE A 222 -6.04 5.40 36.33
N THR A 223 -5.59 5.73 37.53
CA THR A 223 -4.27 6.32 37.76
C THR A 223 -3.35 5.28 38.38
N ILE A 224 -2.25 4.94 37.70
CA ILE A 224 -1.35 3.86 38.12
C ILE A 224 0.11 4.29 38.15
N ASN A 225 0.85 3.83 39.14
CA ASN A 225 2.30 3.99 39.18
C ASN A 225 3.00 3.15 38.11
N ASN A 226 4.06 3.67 37.49
CA ASN A 226 4.82 2.92 36.46
C ASN A 226 5.38 1.58 36.96
N LYS A 227 5.86 1.51 38.21
CA LYS A 227 6.35 0.25 38.79
C LYS A 227 5.19 -0.73 39.01
N ALA A 228 4.09 -0.28 39.60
CA ALA A 228 2.91 -1.12 39.80
C ALA A 228 2.34 -1.64 38.47
N ALA A 229 2.33 -0.82 37.42
CA ALA A 229 1.91 -1.24 36.09
C ALA A 229 2.82 -2.33 35.49
N LYS A 230 4.13 -2.28 35.75
CA LYS A 230 5.08 -3.33 35.34
C LYS A 230 4.87 -4.61 36.14
N ASP A 231 4.73 -4.49 37.46
CA ASP A 231 4.51 -5.62 38.36
C ASP A 231 3.19 -6.37 38.04
N LEU A 232 2.16 -5.63 37.60
CA LEU A 232 0.88 -6.17 37.13
C LEU A 232 0.88 -6.62 35.65
N GLY A 233 1.98 -6.43 34.92
CA GLY A 233 2.08 -6.82 33.50
C GLY A 233 1.26 -5.96 32.52
N VAL A 234 0.80 -4.78 32.93
CA VAL A 234 -0.07 -3.89 32.13
C VAL A 234 0.62 -2.62 31.61
N TYR A 235 1.93 -2.49 31.84
CA TYR A 235 2.67 -1.28 31.50
C TYR A 235 2.59 -0.90 30.01
N GLU A 236 2.75 -1.87 29.11
CA GLU A 236 2.68 -1.63 27.66
C GLU A 236 1.27 -1.18 27.24
N LEU A 237 0.23 -1.83 27.76
CA LEU A 237 -1.15 -1.46 27.52
C LEU A 237 -1.44 -0.02 27.98
N VAL A 238 -0.90 0.39 29.13
CA VAL A 238 -1.01 1.76 29.63
C VAL A 238 -0.32 2.77 28.71
N GLN A 239 0.81 2.42 28.08
CA GLN A 239 1.44 3.30 27.09
C GLN A 239 0.61 3.40 25.81
N GLN A 240 0.10 2.28 25.29
CA GLN A 240 -0.77 2.26 24.12
C GLN A 240 -2.01 3.14 24.31
N PHE A 241 -2.60 3.12 25.52
CA PHE A 241 -3.72 3.99 25.85
C PHE A 241 -3.36 5.47 25.86
N LYS A 242 -2.16 5.85 26.31
CA LYS A 242 -1.70 7.24 26.24
C LYS A 242 -1.46 7.69 24.80
N GLU A 243 -0.80 6.87 24.00
CA GLU A 243 -0.59 7.16 22.58
C GLU A 243 -1.93 7.34 21.86
N SER A 244 -2.91 6.48 22.16
CA SER A 244 -4.28 6.62 21.65
C SER A 244 -4.94 7.93 22.11
N GLN A 245 -4.71 8.40 23.34
CA GLN A 245 -5.24 9.69 23.82
C GLN A 245 -4.60 10.86 23.08
N GLU A 246 -3.30 10.82 22.80
CA GLU A 246 -2.58 11.85 22.04
C GLU A 246 -3.09 11.92 20.59
N ASN A 247 -3.17 10.78 19.92
CA ASN A 247 -3.75 10.69 18.57
C ASN A 247 -5.18 11.23 18.54
N SER A 248 -6.00 10.89 19.54
CA SER A 248 -7.38 11.37 19.64
C SER A 248 -7.46 12.88 19.83
N ARG A 249 -6.49 13.51 20.54
CA ARG A 249 -6.41 14.97 20.67
C ARG A 249 -6.05 15.65 19.36
N GLU A 250 -5.18 15.06 18.55
CA GLU A 250 -4.86 15.58 17.22
C GLU A 250 -6.08 15.52 16.29
N ILE A 251 -6.75 14.37 16.25
CA ILE A 251 -8.00 14.19 15.50
C ILE A 251 -9.08 15.19 15.95
N ALA A 252 -9.21 15.42 17.26
CA ALA A 252 -10.15 16.40 17.79
C ALA A 252 -9.88 17.83 17.29
N LYS A 253 -8.61 18.22 17.12
CA LYS A 253 -8.24 19.53 16.55
C LYS A 253 -8.69 19.62 15.10
N THR A 254 -8.40 18.61 14.28
CA THR A 254 -8.80 18.57 12.88
C THR A 254 -10.32 18.61 12.72
N ILE A 255 -11.06 17.82 13.51
CA ILE A 255 -12.54 17.83 13.49
C ILE A 255 -13.09 19.23 13.82
N LYS A 256 -12.48 19.93 14.77
CA LYS A 256 -12.87 21.28 15.16
C LYS A 256 -12.56 22.32 14.10
N GLU A 257 -11.40 22.22 13.47
CA GLU A 257 -10.96 23.13 12.40
C GLU A 257 -11.82 22.96 11.13
N ASP A 258 -12.03 21.72 10.70
CA ASP A 258 -12.68 21.42 9.42
C ASP A 258 -14.21 21.52 9.51
N ASN A 259 -14.80 21.06 10.62
CA ASN A 259 -16.24 20.85 10.73
C ASN A 259 -16.89 21.68 11.85
N LYS A 260 -16.11 22.42 12.65
CA LYS A 260 -16.60 23.16 13.84
C LYS A 260 -17.34 22.26 14.85
N LEU A 261 -17.03 20.96 14.85
CA LEU A 261 -17.57 19.97 15.78
C LEU A 261 -16.57 19.72 16.92
N ASN A 262 -17.07 19.35 18.09
CA ASN A 262 -16.22 19.11 19.27
C ASN A 262 -16.23 17.63 19.65
N LEU A 263 -15.03 17.05 19.70
CA LEU A 263 -14.80 15.72 20.26
C LEU A 263 -14.36 15.87 21.73
N ILE A 264 -14.93 15.07 22.62
CA ILE A 264 -14.59 15.03 24.04
C ILE A 264 -13.18 14.44 24.20
N GLU A 265 -12.44 14.92 25.19
CA GLU A 265 -11.11 14.41 25.51
C GLU A 265 -11.18 13.04 26.21
N GLU A 266 -10.44 12.06 25.71
CA GLU A 266 -10.29 10.74 26.34
C GLU A 266 -9.34 10.82 27.56
N LYS A 267 -9.80 10.36 28.71
CA LYS A 267 -9.14 10.49 30.03
C LYS A 267 -9.14 9.19 30.85
N MET A 268 -9.25 8.05 30.19
CA MET A 268 -9.43 6.76 30.85
C MET A 268 -8.22 6.27 31.67
N VAL A 269 -6.99 6.69 31.33
CA VAL A 269 -5.76 6.27 32.03
C VAL A 269 -4.80 7.44 32.25
N THR A 270 -4.13 7.45 33.39
CA THR A 270 -3.03 8.37 33.72
C THR A 270 -1.94 7.62 34.47
N THR A 271 -0.66 7.97 34.25
CA THR A 271 0.44 7.43 35.06
C THR A 271 0.91 8.43 36.08
N THR A 272 1.39 7.94 37.22
CA THR A 272 2.00 8.78 38.26
C THR A 272 3.32 8.20 38.75
N ASN A 273 4.18 9.05 39.30
CA ASN A 273 5.39 8.61 40.01
C ASN A 273 5.12 8.28 41.48
N SER A 274 3.97 8.72 42.01
CA SER A 274 3.52 8.37 43.36
C SER A 274 3.17 6.89 43.45
N LYS A 275 3.40 6.25 44.60
CA LYS A 275 3.07 4.83 44.84
C LYS A 275 1.56 4.64 45.08
N VAL A 276 0.76 4.93 44.06
CA VAL A 276 -0.71 4.93 44.13
C VAL A 276 -1.28 4.16 42.95
N LEU A 277 -2.29 3.34 43.23
CA LEU A 277 -3.29 2.88 42.27
C LEU A 277 -4.62 3.53 42.67
N LYS A 278 -5.16 4.39 41.80
CA LYS A 278 -6.43 5.08 42.01
C LYS A 278 -7.39 4.65 40.91
N ILE A 279 -8.58 4.21 41.32
CA ILE A 279 -9.70 3.96 40.42
C ILE A 279 -10.75 5.03 40.74
N GLU A 280 -11.09 5.83 39.74
CA GLU A 280 -11.99 6.97 39.88
C GLU A 280 -13.21 6.76 39.00
N VAL A 281 -14.38 6.65 39.62
CA VAL A 281 -15.66 6.74 38.90
C VAL A 281 -15.92 8.21 38.62
N GLN A 282 -15.92 8.58 37.34
CA GLN A 282 -16.10 9.97 36.90
C GLN A 282 -17.57 10.37 36.81
N ASP A 283 -18.46 9.39 36.63
CA ASP A 283 -19.91 9.58 36.55
C ASP A 283 -20.61 8.55 37.46
N TRP A 284 -21.33 9.05 38.46
CA TRP A 284 -21.98 8.21 39.47
C TRP A 284 -23.41 7.82 39.08
N ASP A 285 -24.00 8.47 38.09
CA ASP A 285 -25.34 8.12 37.61
C ASP A 285 -25.31 6.80 36.82
N GLU A 286 -24.15 6.46 36.24
CA GLU A 286 -23.88 5.20 35.55
C GLU A 286 -22.61 4.54 36.10
N ILE A 287 -22.75 3.81 37.22
CA ILE A 287 -21.60 3.07 37.79
C ILE A 287 -21.11 2.02 36.77
N PRO A 288 -19.82 2.06 36.38
CA PRO A 288 -19.26 1.07 35.48
C PRO A 288 -19.42 -0.35 36.02
N ILE A 289 -19.96 -1.26 35.20
CA ILE A 289 -20.15 -2.68 35.56
C ILE A 289 -18.86 -3.28 36.12
N LEU A 290 -17.72 -2.94 35.51
CA LEU A 290 -16.40 -3.39 35.95
C LEU A 290 -16.07 -2.96 37.38
N PHE A 291 -16.40 -1.72 37.77
CA PHE A 291 -16.15 -1.23 39.12
C PHE A 291 -17.04 -1.96 40.14
N ALA A 292 -18.32 -2.18 39.82
CA ALA A 292 -19.23 -2.93 40.67
C ALA A 292 -18.75 -4.37 40.92
N GLN A 293 -18.17 -5.02 39.90
CA GLN A 293 -17.57 -6.34 40.03
C GLN A 293 -16.36 -6.34 40.97
N ILE A 294 -15.43 -5.39 40.80
CA ILE A 294 -14.24 -5.27 41.66
C ILE A 294 -14.62 -5.10 43.13
N ILE A 295 -15.58 -4.21 43.44
CA ILE A 295 -16.02 -3.97 44.82
C ILE A 295 -16.70 -5.21 45.42
N LYS A 296 -17.47 -5.94 44.61
CA LYS A 296 -18.12 -7.19 45.04
C LYS A 296 -17.09 -8.26 45.39
N GLU A 297 -16.10 -8.50 44.53
CA GLU A 297 -15.05 -9.49 44.80
C GLU A 297 -14.20 -9.12 46.01
N TRP A 298 -13.82 -7.84 46.14
CA TRP A 298 -13.10 -7.35 47.31
C TRP A 298 -13.87 -7.58 48.61
N SER A 299 -15.16 -7.25 48.63
CA SER A 299 -15.98 -7.42 49.85
C SER A 299 -16.13 -8.90 50.26
N GLN A 300 -16.24 -9.81 49.29
CA GLN A 300 -16.26 -11.26 49.56
C GLN A 300 -14.92 -11.75 50.14
N MET A 301 -13.80 -11.25 49.63
CA MET A 301 -12.48 -11.61 50.13
C MET A 301 -12.27 -11.14 51.58
N ILE A 302 -12.61 -9.88 51.88
CA ILE A 302 -12.50 -9.35 53.25
C ILE A 302 -13.37 -10.13 54.23
N TYR A 303 -14.60 -10.49 53.83
CA TYR A 303 -15.46 -11.31 54.66
C TYR A 303 -14.83 -12.67 54.99
N ALA A 304 -14.24 -13.36 54.00
CA ALA A 304 -13.55 -14.63 54.22
C ALA A 304 -12.34 -14.48 55.16
N LEU A 305 -11.53 -13.41 55.00
CA LEU A 305 -10.38 -13.15 55.86
C LEU A 305 -10.80 -12.88 57.30
N ASN A 306 -11.89 -12.14 57.52
CA ASN A 306 -12.41 -11.89 58.87
C ASN A 306 -12.87 -13.18 59.56
N LEU A 307 -13.43 -14.15 58.82
CA LEU A 307 -13.79 -15.45 59.40
C LEU A 307 -12.55 -16.22 59.86
N GLU A 308 -11.48 -16.22 59.05
CA GLU A 308 -10.20 -16.85 59.39
C GLU A 308 -9.54 -16.18 60.60
N GLU A 309 -9.53 -14.84 60.63
CA GLU A 309 -9.03 -14.07 61.78
C GLU A 309 -9.77 -14.44 63.06
N ASN A 310 -11.10 -14.49 63.02
CA ASN A 310 -11.91 -14.90 64.18
C ASN A 310 -11.60 -16.33 64.64
N ARG A 311 -11.32 -17.24 63.70
CA ARG A 311 -10.91 -18.61 64.04
C ARG A 311 -9.58 -18.61 64.80
N TYR A 312 -8.57 -17.88 64.31
CA TYR A 312 -7.27 -17.79 64.97
C TYR A 312 -7.34 -17.09 66.32
N LEU A 313 -8.20 -16.07 66.48
CA LEU A 313 -8.42 -15.42 67.76
C LEU A 313 -9.07 -16.36 68.78
N ALA A 314 -9.96 -17.26 68.34
CA ALA A 314 -10.54 -18.29 69.20
C ALA A 314 -9.49 -19.30 69.66
N GLU A 315 -8.68 -19.82 68.72
CA GLU A 315 -7.56 -20.73 69.02
C GLU A 315 -6.55 -20.10 69.99
N TYR A 316 -6.18 -18.85 69.76
CA TYR A 316 -5.27 -18.11 70.65
C TYR A 316 -5.85 -17.96 72.06
N LYS A 317 -7.15 -17.71 72.17
CA LYS A 317 -7.84 -17.61 73.46
C LYS A 317 -7.84 -18.94 74.21
N GLU A 318 -8.03 -20.06 73.51
CA GLU A 318 -7.97 -21.40 74.11
C GLU A 318 -6.56 -21.72 74.61
N ALA A 319 -5.52 -21.48 73.81
CA ALA A 319 -4.13 -21.69 74.22
C ALA A 319 -3.74 -20.87 75.48
N LEU A 320 -4.19 -19.62 75.58
CA LEU A 320 -3.97 -18.79 76.77
C LEU A 320 -4.63 -19.36 78.03
N LEU A 321 -5.78 -20.03 77.88
CA LEU A 321 -6.46 -20.67 79.02
C LEU A 321 -5.65 -21.88 79.51
N ASP A 322 -5.08 -22.67 78.61
CA ASP A 322 -4.24 -23.81 78.97
C ASP A 322 -2.95 -23.40 79.71
N ASP A 323 -2.40 -22.21 79.44
CA ASP A 323 -1.22 -21.68 80.14
C ASP A 323 -1.53 -21.08 81.53
N LEU A 324 -2.81 -20.84 81.85
CA LEU A 324 -3.25 -20.18 83.09
C LEU A 324 -3.68 -21.15 84.21
N PHE A 325 -3.76 -22.46 83.92
CA PHE A 325 -4.15 -23.53 84.84
C PHE A 325 -3.07 -24.61 84.97
#